data_AF-A0A6A0H4B9-F1
#
_entry.id   AF-A0A6A0H4B9-F1
#
_cell.length_a   1.000
_cell.length_b   1.000
_cell.length_c   1.000
_cell.angle_alpha   90.00
_cell.angle_beta   90.00
_cell.angle_gamma   90.00
#
_symmetry.space_group_name_H-M   'P 1'
#
loop_
_entity.id
_entity.type
_entity.pdbx_description
1 polymer ?
#
loop_
_entity_poly.entity_id
_entity_poly.type
_entity_poly.pdbx_seq_one_letter_code
_entity_poly.pdbx_strand_id
1 'polypeptide(L)'
;MFGFEDPKVLETVNLMAGGYPHRMRFRSFVFRYRLLAPSKKLRRTDEKTIEDCKTILEFFLRNIDDVNKAEGARQQLEMQRIDTRHRSATLIQAHWRGWHTRRRWPTLRRSLELRTRSQNVVRPRPQPITCTPPPEGLERCDHKTIQQTCDLFGLDLVSCH
;
A
#
# COMPACT_ATOMS: atom_id res chain seq x y z
N MET A 1 17.12 27.75 35.92
CA MET A 1 16.97 29.01 35.17
C MET A 1 18.03 28.99 34.07
N PHE A 2 17.76 28.28 32.97
CA PHE A 2 18.70 28.17 31.85
C PHE A 2 18.25 29.15 30.77
N GLY A 3 19.18 30.06 30.43
CA GLY A 3 18.97 31.22 29.59
C GLY A 3 18.46 30.85 28.19
N PHE A 4 17.40 31.54 27.80
CA PHE A 4 16.73 31.42 26.51
C PHE A 4 17.29 32.46 25.53
N GLU A 5 18.61 32.52 25.40
CA GLU A 5 19.34 33.43 24.51
C GLU A 5 20.18 32.59 23.53
N ASP A 6 19.51 31.68 22.80
CA ASP A 6 20.12 31.00 21.66
C ASP A 6 19.75 31.76 20.37
N PRO A 7 20.71 32.41 19.69
CA PRO A 7 20.48 33.11 18.41
C PRO A 7 19.83 32.22 17.34
N LYS A 8 19.99 30.90 17.45
CA LYS A 8 19.40 29.90 16.56
C LYS A 8 17.88 29.76 16.69
N VAL A 9 17.31 30.07 17.86
CA VAL A 9 15.85 30.11 18.05
C VAL A 9 15.26 31.31 17.30
N LEU A 10 15.95 32.45 17.35
CA LEU A 10 15.54 33.66 16.64
C LEU A 10 15.71 33.50 15.12
N GLU A 11 16.73 32.78 14.66
CA GLU A 11 16.90 32.40 13.25
C GLU A 11 15.76 31.48 12.75
N THR A 12 15.30 30.57 13.60
CA THR A 12 14.14 29.71 13.32
C THR A 12 12.82 30.50 13.30
N VAL A 13 12.74 31.59 14.06
CA VAL A 13 11.63 32.57 13.95
C VAL A 13 11.79 33.45 12.70
N ASN A 14 13.03 33.73 12.27
CA ASN A 14 13.36 34.43 11.03
C ASN A 14 13.15 33.59 9.76
N LEU A 15 12.87 32.28 9.85
CA LEU A 15 12.24 31.51 8.75
C LEU A 15 10.84 32.07 8.36
N MET A 16 10.29 33.00 9.15
CA MET A 16 9.09 33.77 8.80
C MET A 16 9.37 35.10 8.07
N ALA A 17 10.62 35.47 7.80
CA ALA A 17 10.99 36.74 7.13
C ALA A 17 11.10 36.65 5.60
N GLY A 18 11.17 35.44 5.03
CA GLY A 18 11.41 35.21 3.59
C GLY A 18 10.17 35.22 2.67
N GLY A 19 9.16 36.07 2.90
CA GLY A 19 8.20 36.41 1.83
C GLY A 19 6.71 36.06 1.99
N TYR A 20 6.14 36.02 3.19
CA TYR A 20 4.68 36.08 3.37
C TYR A 20 4.26 37.34 4.14
N PRO A 21 3.17 38.02 3.75
CA PRO A 21 2.79 39.34 4.29
C PRO A 21 2.29 39.35 5.74
N HIS A 22 2.42 38.26 6.51
CA HIS A 22 2.04 38.26 7.93
C HIS A 22 2.75 37.14 8.69
N ARG A 23 3.50 37.49 9.75
CA ARG A 23 4.07 36.51 10.69
C ARG A 23 2.94 35.62 11.22
N MET A 24 3.08 34.30 11.07
CA MET A 24 2.06 33.35 11.50
C MET A 24 2.01 33.30 13.02
N ARG A 25 0.81 33.43 13.60
CA ARG A 25 0.60 33.32 15.05
C ARG A 25 0.93 31.90 15.50
N PHE A 26 1.47 31.74 16.71
CA PHE A 26 1.81 30.42 17.27
C PHE A 26 0.63 29.46 17.26
N ARG A 27 -0.58 29.93 17.60
CA ARG A 27 -1.78 29.08 17.57
C ARG A 27 -2.08 28.53 16.18
N SER A 28 -1.90 29.36 15.15
CA SER A 28 -2.05 28.98 13.74
C SER A 28 -0.97 27.98 13.32
N PHE A 29 0.28 28.16 13.78
CA PHE A 29 1.38 27.22 13.55
C PHE A 29 1.07 25.84 14.15
N VAL A 30 0.71 25.78 15.45
CA VAL A 30 0.37 24.52 16.13
C VAL A 30 -0.78 23.83 15.41
N PHE A 31 -1.86 24.56 15.10
CA PHE A 31 -2.98 23.98 14.37
C PHE A 31 -2.58 23.37 13.02
N ARG A 32 -1.71 24.05 12.28
CA ARG A 32 -1.28 23.64 10.94
C ARG A 32 -0.37 22.41 10.96
N TYR A 33 0.54 22.33 11.93
CA TYR A 33 1.64 21.36 11.98
C TYR A 33 1.55 20.32 13.11
N ARG A 34 0.50 20.33 13.96
CA ARG A 34 0.31 19.37 15.08
C ARG A 34 0.39 17.88 14.72
N LEU A 35 0.27 17.51 13.45
CA LEU A 35 0.38 16.11 13.01
C LEU A 35 1.83 15.66 12.85
N LEU A 36 2.78 16.59 12.80
CA LEU A 36 4.22 16.31 12.71
C LEU A 36 4.83 15.88 14.04
N ALA A 37 4.11 16.07 15.15
CA ALA A 37 4.54 15.64 16.47
C ALA A 37 3.52 14.65 17.07
N PRO A 38 3.97 13.71 17.93
CA PRO A 38 3.10 12.78 18.61
C PRO A 38 2.02 13.51 19.44
N SER A 39 0.75 13.13 19.26
CA SER A 39 -0.39 13.79 19.89
C SER A 39 -0.30 13.88 21.41
N LYS A 40 0.24 12.85 22.06
CA LYS A 40 0.41 12.77 23.53
C LYS A 40 1.42 13.79 24.09
N LYS A 41 2.34 14.28 23.25
CA LYS A 41 3.34 15.28 23.65
C LYS A 41 2.84 16.71 23.50
N LEU A 42 1.77 16.92 22.74
CA LEU A 42 1.17 18.24 22.57
C LEU A 42 0.10 18.48 23.64
N ARG A 43 0.17 19.63 24.32
CA ARG A 43 -0.80 20.03 25.35
C ARG A 43 -2.07 20.61 24.73
N ARG A 44 -1.94 21.34 23.62
CA ARG A 44 -3.02 21.94 22.82
C ARG A 44 -3.89 22.93 23.59
N THR A 45 -3.31 23.64 24.56
CA THR A 45 -3.94 24.76 25.26
C THR A 45 -3.26 26.07 24.88
N ASP A 46 -3.97 27.20 25.03
CA ASP A 46 -3.47 28.49 24.58
C ASP A 46 -2.20 28.90 25.37
N GLU A 47 -2.14 28.59 26.67
CA GLU A 47 -1.01 28.86 27.57
C GLU A 47 0.25 28.07 27.17
N LYS A 48 0.05 26.90 26.56
CA LYS A 48 1.15 26.00 26.16
C LYS A 48 1.45 26.04 24.66
N THR A 49 0.86 26.97 23.92
CA THR A 49 1.07 27.08 22.47
C THR A 49 2.54 27.26 22.09
N ILE A 50 3.31 28.03 22.86
CA ILE A 50 4.74 28.24 22.58
C ILE A 50 5.54 26.95 22.80
N GLU A 51 5.22 26.17 23.83
CA GLU A 51 5.84 24.87 24.11
C GLU A 51 5.48 23.84 23.05
N ASP A 52 4.23 23.83 22.60
CA ASP A 52 3.78 22.98 21.49
C ASP A 52 4.49 23.34 20.18
N CYS A 53 4.69 24.63 19.89
CA CYS A 53 5.48 25.08 18.74
C CYS A 53 6.92 24.52 18.78
N LYS A 54 7.60 24.67 19.93
CA LYS A 54 8.96 24.15 20.14
C LYS A 54 8.99 22.63 19.94
N THR A 55 8.04 21.92 20.55
CA THR A 55 7.92 20.46 20.42
C THR A 55 7.78 20.06 18.95
N ILE A 56 6.90 20.71 18.18
CA ILE A 56 6.73 20.42 16.75
C ILE A 56 8.02 20.65 15.97
N LEU A 57 8.71 21.78 16.21
CA LEU A 57 9.97 22.10 15.53
C LEU A 57 11.07 21.11 15.90
N GLU A 58 11.18 20.69 17.16
CA GLU A 58 12.14 19.66 17.57
C GLU A 58 11.89 18.34 16.86
N PHE A 59 10.64 17.90 16.74
CA PHE A 59 10.30 16.68 16.00
C PHE A 59 10.62 16.81 14.52
N PHE A 60 10.33 17.97 13.92
CA PHE A 60 10.67 18.25 12.53
C PHE A 60 12.20 18.21 12.30
N LEU A 61 12.97 18.94 13.11
CA LEU A 61 14.42 19.06 12.98
C LEU A 61 15.17 17.75 13.21
N ARG A 62 14.61 16.82 14.00
CA ARG A 62 15.15 15.47 14.18
C ARG A 62 14.91 14.56 12.97
N ASN A 63 13.87 14.84 12.18
CA ASN A 63 13.44 14.00 11.06
C ASN A 63 13.89 14.55 9.70
N ILE A 64 14.65 15.65 9.67
CA ILE A 64 15.18 16.25 8.45
C ILE A 64 16.69 16.03 8.38
N ASP A 65 17.16 15.48 7.27
CA ASP A 65 18.59 15.27 7.03
C ASP A 65 19.33 16.59 6.80
N ASP A 66 20.63 16.63 7.08
CA ASP A 66 21.42 17.87 7.03
C ASP A 66 21.45 18.53 5.63
N VAL A 67 21.41 17.73 4.56
CA VAL A 67 21.28 18.23 3.18
C VAL A 67 19.93 18.93 2.97
N ASN A 68 18.85 18.36 3.50
CA ASN A 68 17.51 18.92 3.40
C ASN A 68 17.33 20.18 4.28
N LYS A 69 18.14 20.34 5.33
CA LYS A 69 18.13 21.57 6.16
C LYS A 69 18.61 22.79 5.38
N ALA A 70 19.58 22.61 4.48
CA ALA A 70 20.06 23.67 3.58
C ALA A 70 18.99 24.05 2.55
N GLU A 71 18.19 23.07 2.11
CA GLU A 71 17.05 23.23 1.20
C GLU A 71 15.81 23.81 1.92
N GLY A 72 15.87 25.08 2.32
CA GLY A 72 14.70 25.87 2.75
C GLY A 72 13.73 25.17 3.72
N ALA A 73 14.06 25.15 5.02
CA ALA A 73 13.32 24.42 6.07
C ALA A 73 11.79 24.57 6.07
N ARG A 74 11.25 25.72 5.63
CA ARG A 74 9.79 25.92 5.50
C ARG A 74 9.14 25.02 4.45
N GLN A 75 9.78 24.86 3.29
CA GLN A 75 9.26 24.01 2.22
C GLN A 75 9.23 22.56 2.69
N GLN A 76 10.28 22.14 3.37
CA GLN A 76 10.39 20.81 3.98
C GLN A 76 9.32 20.57 5.06
N LEU A 77 9.05 21.58 5.90
CA LEU A 77 7.99 21.52 6.90
C LEU A 77 6.60 21.35 6.25
N GLU A 78 6.34 22.04 5.13
CA GLU A 78 5.09 21.90 4.39
C GLU A 78 5.01 20.55 3.65
N MET A 79 6.11 20.07 3.08
CA MET A 79 6.20 18.78 2.42
C MET A 79 5.89 17.64 3.41
N GLN A 80 6.56 17.60 4.56
CA GLN A 80 6.30 16.61 5.60
C GLN A 80 4.84 16.67 6.09
N ARG A 81 4.27 17.88 6.18
CA ARG A 81 2.87 18.09 6.56
C ARG A 81 1.90 17.48 5.53
N ILE A 82 2.19 17.62 4.24
CA ILE A 82 1.38 17.03 3.15
C ILE A 82 1.52 15.51 3.18
N ASP A 83 2.74 15.01 3.21
CA ASP A 83 3.06 13.58 3.21
C ASP A 83 2.42 12.85 4.40
N THR A 84 2.52 13.41 5.61
CA THR A 84 1.88 12.85 6.82
C THR A 84 0.36 12.70 6.63
N ARG A 85 -0.31 13.69 6.04
CA ARG A 85 -1.75 13.61 5.74
C ARG A 85 -2.03 12.57 4.67
N HIS A 86 -1.22 12.51 3.62
CA HIS A 86 -1.40 11.57 2.54
C HIS A 86 -1.27 10.13 3.03
N ARG A 87 -0.22 9.81 3.79
CA ARG A 87 -0.03 8.49 4.43
C ARG A 87 -1.23 8.10 5.28
N SER A 88 -1.71 9.02 6.12
CA SER A 88 -2.89 8.79 6.97
C SER A 88 -4.15 8.52 6.14
N ALA A 89 -4.38 9.31 5.09
CA ALA A 89 -5.51 9.12 4.19
C ALA A 89 -5.43 7.76 3.46
N THR A 90 -4.25 7.39 2.96
CA THR A 90 -4.02 6.10 2.31
C THR A 90 -4.31 4.93 3.23
N LEU A 91 -3.90 4.98 4.50
CA LEU A 91 -4.22 3.95 5.50
C LEU A 91 -5.73 3.82 5.75
N ILE A 92 -6.41 4.94 5.96
CA ILE A 92 -7.87 4.96 6.17
C ILE A 92 -8.58 4.39 4.94
N GLN A 93 -8.20 4.84 3.75
CA GLN A 93 -8.78 4.37 2.50
C GLN A 93 -8.53 2.87 2.28
N ALA A 94 -7.31 2.37 2.53
CA ALA A 94 -6.98 0.96 2.39
C ALA A 94 -7.78 0.09 3.37
N HIS A 95 -7.91 0.53 4.62
CA HIS A 95 -8.71 -0.16 5.62
C HIS A 95 -10.18 -0.23 5.22
N TRP A 96 -10.76 0.90 4.79
CA TRP A 96 -12.14 0.96 4.33
C TRP A 96 -12.38 0.10 3.09
N ARG A 97 -11.52 0.20 2.07
CA ARG A 97 -11.59 -0.62 0.85
C ARG A 97 -11.55 -2.11 1.22
N GLY A 98 -10.64 -2.51 2.10
CA GLY A 98 -10.53 -3.89 2.58
C GLY A 98 -11.78 -4.38 3.33
N TRP A 99 -12.29 -3.58 4.27
CA TRP A 99 -13.53 -3.89 4.99
C TRP A 99 -14.73 -4.00 4.05
N HIS A 100 -14.86 -3.04 3.13
CA HIS A 100 -15.97 -2.99 2.18
C HIS A 100 -15.97 -4.22 1.26
N THR A 101 -14.80 -4.60 0.74
CA THR A 101 -14.63 -5.84 -0.05
C THR A 101 -15.02 -7.07 0.75
N ARG A 102 -14.53 -7.23 1.99
CA ARG A 102 -14.89 -8.37 2.86
C ARG A 102 -16.38 -8.42 3.18
N ARG A 103 -17.00 -7.27 3.45
CA ARG A 103 -18.43 -7.18 3.71
C ARG A 103 -19.28 -7.58 2.50
N ARG A 104 -18.84 -7.23 1.28
CA ARG A 104 -19.54 -7.57 0.04
C ARG A 104 -19.23 -8.99 -0.47
N TRP A 105 -18.16 -9.60 0.02
CA TRP A 105 -17.67 -10.91 -0.44
C TRP A 105 -18.72 -12.02 -0.44
N PRO A 106 -19.56 -12.23 0.60
CA PRO A 106 -20.54 -13.32 0.58
C PRO A 106 -21.54 -13.24 -0.57
N THR A 107 -21.99 -12.01 -0.91
CA THR A 107 -22.92 -11.78 -2.03
C THR A 107 -22.21 -11.98 -3.37
N LEU A 108 -20.98 -11.47 -3.50
CA LEU A 108 -20.18 -11.64 -4.71
C LEU A 108 -19.84 -13.11 -4.95
N ARG A 109 -19.44 -13.84 -3.92
CA ARG A 109 -19.10 -15.26 -3.96
C ARG A 109 -20.29 -16.11 -4.43
N ARG A 110 -21.49 -15.87 -3.87
CA ARG A 110 -22.72 -16.55 -4.33
C ARG A 110 -23.01 -16.29 -5.81
N SER A 111 -22.86 -15.05 -6.27
CA SER A 111 -23.05 -14.71 -7.69
C SER A 111 -22.02 -15.40 -8.59
N LEU A 112 -20.76 -15.47 -8.16
CA LEU A 112 -19.69 -16.18 -8.87
C LEU A 112 -19.94 -17.69 -8.93
N GLU A 113 -20.31 -18.32 -7.81
CA GLU A 113 -20.65 -19.75 -7.74
C GLU A 113 -21.79 -20.11 -8.71
N LEU A 114 -22.84 -19.29 -8.78
CA LEU A 114 -23.94 -19.46 -9.74
C LEU A 114 -23.45 -19.35 -11.19
N ARG A 115 -22.60 -18.36 -11.50
CA ARG A 115 -22.01 -18.21 -12.84
C ARG A 115 -21.15 -19.41 -13.23
N THR A 116 -20.31 -19.90 -12.32
CA THR A 116 -19.48 -21.10 -12.55
C THR A 116 -20.35 -22.32 -12.78
N ARG A 117 -21.43 -22.49 -12.01
CA ARG A 117 -22.38 -23.60 -12.22
C ARG A 117 -23.08 -23.51 -13.57
N SER A 118 -23.52 -22.33 -14.00
CA SER A 118 -24.09 -22.14 -15.34
C SER A 118 -23.08 -22.42 -16.46
N GLN A 119 -21.81 -22.03 -16.29
CA GLN A 119 -20.76 -22.35 -17.26
C GLN A 119 -20.46 -23.85 -17.35
N ASN A 120 -20.50 -24.57 -16.22
CA ASN A 120 -20.30 -26.02 -16.19
C ASN A 120 -21.48 -26.80 -16.79
N VAL A 121 -22.70 -26.25 -16.75
CA VAL A 121 -23.89 -26.87 -17.37
C VAL A 121 -23.96 -26.61 -18.89
N VAL A 122 -23.38 -25.51 -19.38
CA VAL A 122 -23.46 -25.10 -20.80
C VAL A 122 -22.29 -25.61 -21.65
N ARG A 123 -21.24 -26.21 -21.07
CA ARG A 123 -20.17 -26.79 -21.90
C ARG A 123 -20.74 -28.00 -22.66
N PRO A 124 -20.98 -27.91 -23.99
CA PRO A 124 -21.54 -29.03 -24.73
C PRO A 124 -20.54 -30.18 -24.65
N ARG A 125 -21.00 -31.40 -24.39
CA ARG A 125 -20.18 -32.60 -24.57
C ARG A 125 -19.62 -32.53 -26.00
N PRO A 126 -18.29 -32.66 -26.22
CA PRO A 126 -17.74 -32.71 -27.57
C PRO A 126 -18.52 -33.77 -28.35
N GLN A 127 -19.13 -33.38 -29.48
CA GLN A 127 -19.77 -34.36 -30.33
C GLN A 127 -18.69 -35.26 -30.93
N PRO A 128 -18.91 -36.58 -31.02
CA PRO A 128 -17.99 -37.44 -31.74
C PRO A 128 -17.83 -36.90 -33.17
N ILE A 129 -16.59 -36.77 -33.63
CA ILE A 129 -16.29 -36.27 -34.98
C ILE A 129 -16.78 -37.32 -35.96
N THR A 130 -17.96 -37.11 -36.56
CA THR A 130 -18.62 -38.01 -37.52
C THR A 130 -17.81 -38.28 -38.79
N CYS A 131 -16.65 -37.64 -38.96
CA CYS A 131 -15.84 -37.70 -40.17
C CYS A 131 -14.45 -38.31 -39.98
N THR A 132 -14.15 -38.94 -38.84
CA THR A 132 -13.00 -39.84 -38.79
C THR A 132 -13.44 -41.21 -39.29
N PRO A 133 -12.98 -41.67 -40.47
CA PRO A 133 -13.24 -43.04 -40.89
C PRO A 133 -12.73 -43.99 -39.80
N PRO A 134 -13.39 -45.14 -39.56
CA PRO A 134 -12.84 -46.18 -38.71
C PRO A 134 -11.40 -46.45 -39.18
N PRO A 135 -10.40 -46.55 -38.28
CA PRO A 135 -9.07 -46.97 -38.69
C PRO A 135 -9.19 -48.35 -39.34
N GLU A 136 -9.11 -48.40 -40.66
CA GLU A 136 -8.98 -49.62 -41.42
C GLU A 136 -7.59 -50.19 -41.11
N GLY A 137 -7.59 -51.30 -40.36
CA GLY A 137 -6.38 -51.90 -39.84
C GLY A 137 -6.28 -51.70 -38.33
N LEU A 138 -6.65 -52.75 -37.59
CA LEU A 138 -6.15 -52.94 -36.23
C LEU A 138 -4.65 -53.25 -36.32
N GLU A 139 -3.84 -52.24 -36.64
CA GLU A 139 -2.41 -52.26 -36.36
C GLU A 139 -2.31 -52.22 -34.84
N ARG A 140 -2.30 -53.41 -34.23
CA ARG A 140 -2.00 -53.56 -32.81
C ARG A 140 -0.66 -52.89 -32.60
N CYS A 141 -0.65 -51.74 -31.93
CA CYS A 141 0.57 -51.03 -31.60
C CYS A 141 1.51 -52.03 -30.91
N ASP A 142 2.64 -52.33 -31.56
CA ASP A 142 3.50 -53.44 -31.17
C ASP A 142 4.02 -53.19 -29.75
N HIS A 143 3.85 -54.17 -28.87
CA HIS A 143 4.13 -54.01 -27.43
C HIS A 143 5.60 -53.61 -27.18
N LYS A 144 6.50 -53.97 -28.10
CA LYS A 144 7.90 -53.55 -28.08
C LYS A 144 8.08 -52.05 -28.33
N THR A 145 7.31 -51.48 -29.25
CA THR A 145 7.33 -50.05 -29.56
C THR A 145 6.79 -49.24 -28.38
N ILE A 146 5.73 -49.74 -27.74
CA ILE A 146 5.18 -49.11 -26.53
C ILE A 146 6.23 -49.12 -25.42
N GLN A 147 6.85 -50.27 -25.15
CA GLN A 147 7.86 -50.39 -24.10
C GLN A 147 9.07 -49.49 -24.36
N GLN A 148 9.61 -49.49 -25.59
CA GLN A 148 10.73 -48.61 -25.95
C GLN A 148 10.39 -47.13 -25.79
N THR A 149 9.16 -46.74 -26.11
CA THR A 149 8.71 -45.35 -25.93
C THR A 149 8.58 -45.01 -24.45
N CYS A 150 8.01 -45.91 -23.64
CA CYS A 150 7.93 -45.75 -22.19
C CYS A 150 9.32 -45.65 -21.55
N ASP A 151 10.27 -46.49 -21.96
CA ASP A 151 11.65 -46.47 -21.47
C ASP A 151 12.38 -45.17 -21.89
N LEU A 152 12.18 -44.70 -23.12
CA LEU A 152 12.76 -43.45 -23.63
C LEU A 152 12.29 -42.21 -22.82
N PHE A 153 11.05 -42.25 -22.34
CA PHE A 153 10.45 -41.16 -21.55
C PHE A 153 10.41 -41.44 -20.03
N GLY A 154 11.00 -42.53 -19.56
CA GLY A 154 11.09 -42.89 -18.14
C GLY A 154 9.73 -43.15 -17.46
N LEU A 155 8.74 -43.63 -18.22
CA LEU A 155 7.39 -43.91 -17.72
C LEU A 155 7.29 -45.40 -17.36
N ASP A 156 7.65 -45.77 -16.13
CA ASP A 156 7.44 -47.13 -15.63
C ASP A 156 5.93 -47.41 -15.47
N LEU A 157 5.40 -48.28 -16.33
CA LEU A 157 3.99 -48.74 -16.32
C LEU A 157 3.71 -49.85 -15.27
N VAL A 158 4.63 -50.08 -14.33
CA VAL A 158 4.55 -51.17 -13.34
C VAL A 158 4.16 -50.63 -11.98
N SER A 159 2.87 -50.34 -11.77
CA SER A 159 2.13 -50.56 -10.50
C SER A 159 0.73 -49.95 -10.55
N CYS A 160 -0.18 -50.61 -11.26
CA CYS A 160 -1.60 -50.56 -10.95
C CYS A 160 -2.10 -52.01 -11.02
N HIS A 161 -2.02 -52.71 -9.90
CA HIS A 161 -2.70 -53.99 -9.69
C HIS A 161 -3.93 -53.78 -8.81
#